data_AF-A0A2A2ZEJ6-F1
#
_entry.id   AF-A0A2A2ZEJ6-F1
#
_cell.length_a   1.000
_cell.length_b   1.000
_cell.length_c   1.000
_cell.angle_alpha   90.00
_cell.angle_beta   90.00
_cell.angle_gamma   90.00
#
_symmetry.space_group_name_H-M   'P 1'
#
loop_
_entity.id
_entity.type
_entity.pdbx_description
1 polymer ?
#
loop_
_entity_poly.entity_id
_entity_poly.type
_entity_poly.pdbx_seq_one_letter_code
_entity_poly.pdbx_strand_id
1 'polypeptide(L)'
;MSEDTNENTTLTDAVSPADGRTDLPEGDGAVEQENSSEGHSGSKLHREAAGYRVKLRETEAERDALAERLQRMQRAEIERLASDALSHPADLFSLSGNELADYLTEDGDVDAEKVAADVAAILAERPGLRKQIPGYDPSQGRGGRPPAKREPKSLGDVIRF
;
A
#
# COMPACT_ATOMS: atom_id res chain seq x y z
N MET A 1 -32.79 35.38 -51.84
CA MET A 1 -31.87 34.97 -50.77
C MET A 1 -32.60 33.94 -49.90
N SER A 2 -32.60 32.64 -50.18
CA SER A 2 -31.73 31.87 -51.12
C SER A 2 -30.24 31.97 -50.73
N GLU A 3 -29.36 30.96 -50.81
CA GLU A 3 -29.38 29.55 -51.25
C GLU A 3 -28.48 28.75 -50.25
N ASP A 4 -28.59 27.45 -49.93
CA ASP A 4 -29.58 26.39 -50.21
C ASP A 4 -29.66 25.41 -48.98
N THR A 5 -29.93 24.09 -48.89
CA THR A 5 -29.72 22.83 -49.67
C THR A 5 -28.23 22.42 -49.80
N ASN A 6 -27.76 21.17 -49.64
CA ASN A 6 -28.38 19.83 -49.72
C ASN A 6 -27.68 18.70 -48.89
N GLU A 7 -28.32 17.52 -48.82
CA GLU A 7 -27.82 16.10 -48.78
C GLU A 7 -26.30 15.78 -48.64
N ASN A 8 -25.89 14.89 -47.72
CA ASN A 8 -25.74 13.41 -47.86
C ASN A 8 -24.37 12.96 -48.45
N THR A 9 -24.13 11.65 -48.62
CA THR A 9 -22.94 11.01 -49.26
C THR A 9 -21.71 10.85 -48.34
N THR A 10 -21.01 9.71 -48.23
CA THR A 10 -21.36 8.28 -48.01
C THR A 10 -20.05 7.50 -47.75
N LEU A 11 -20.16 6.22 -47.37
CA LEU A 11 -19.16 5.13 -47.38
C LEU A 11 -17.77 5.39 -48.01
N THR A 12 -16.75 5.04 -47.23
CA THR A 12 -15.68 4.05 -47.52
C THR A 12 -15.16 3.63 -46.14
N ASP A 13 -15.36 2.44 -45.59
CA ASP A 13 -15.04 1.09 -46.12
C ASP A 13 -13.65 1.00 -46.74
N ALA A 14 -12.72 0.37 -46.01
CA ALA A 14 -11.33 0.20 -46.36
C ALA A 14 -10.93 -1.26 -46.11
N VAL A 15 -11.34 -2.12 -47.06
CA VAL A 15 -11.16 -3.57 -47.01
C VAL A 15 -9.68 -3.97 -46.96
N SER A 16 -9.38 -5.01 -46.16
CA SER A 16 -8.08 -5.66 -46.13
C SER A 16 -7.83 -6.52 -47.38
N PRO A 17 -6.75 -6.31 -48.15
CA PRO A 17 -6.24 -7.29 -49.11
C PRO A 17 -5.32 -8.30 -48.40
N ALA A 18 -5.51 -9.58 -48.70
CA ALA A 18 -4.74 -10.67 -48.11
C ALA A 18 -3.63 -11.20 -49.03
N ASP A 19 -2.80 -12.05 -48.43
CA ASP A 19 -1.88 -13.00 -49.04
C ASP A 19 -0.61 -12.42 -49.73
N GLY A 20 0.45 -13.19 -49.61
CA GLY A 20 1.83 -12.85 -49.95
C GLY A 20 2.76 -14.07 -49.82
N ARG A 21 2.20 -15.27 -50.01
CA ARG A 21 2.91 -16.55 -49.95
C ARG A 21 4.02 -16.65 -51.00
N THR A 22 5.27 -16.70 -50.53
CA THR A 22 6.43 -17.09 -51.35
C THR A 22 6.99 -18.40 -50.83
N ASP A 23 6.94 -19.45 -51.65
CA ASP A 23 7.47 -20.77 -51.29
C ASP A 23 9.02 -20.81 -51.26
N LEU A 24 9.58 -21.88 -50.69
CA LEU A 24 11.00 -22.03 -50.41
C LEU A 24 11.84 -22.27 -51.69
N PRO A 25 13.16 -22.09 -51.58
CA PRO A 25 14.10 -23.13 -52.00
C PRO A 25 14.71 -23.83 -50.77
N GLU A 26 14.88 -25.15 -50.88
CA GLU A 26 15.60 -25.94 -49.88
C GLU A 26 17.09 -25.60 -49.91
N GLY A 27 17.65 -25.23 -48.75
CA GLY A 27 19.08 -25.04 -48.57
C GLY A 27 19.63 -26.11 -47.65
N ASP A 28 20.03 -27.27 -48.21
CA ASP A 28 20.80 -28.25 -47.45
C ASP A 28 22.12 -27.60 -47.01
N GLY A 29 22.32 -27.59 -45.70
CA GLY A 29 23.15 -26.62 -45.01
C GLY A 29 23.60 -27.17 -43.67
N ALA A 30 24.07 -28.42 -43.68
CA ALA A 30 24.72 -29.06 -42.55
C ALA A 30 26.00 -28.31 -42.17
N VAL A 31 25.84 -27.24 -41.39
CA VAL A 31 26.93 -26.58 -40.67
C VAL A 31 27.40 -27.52 -39.57
N GLU A 32 28.36 -28.39 -39.94
CA GLU A 32 29.17 -29.14 -38.98
C GLU A 32 29.79 -28.15 -38.01
N GLN A 33 29.25 -28.08 -36.79
CA GLN A 33 29.70 -27.13 -35.78
C GLN A 33 31.03 -27.61 -35.21
N GLU A 34 32.11 -27.24 -35.89
CA GLU A 34 33.48 -27.53 -35.46
C GLU A 34 33.70 -27.11 -34.00
N ASN A 35 34.30 -28.02 -33.24
CA ASN A 35 34.20 -28.05 -31.79
C ASN A 35 35.25 -27.11 -31.13
N SER A 36 35.00 -25.80 -31.21
CA SER A 36 35.79 -24.78 -30.50
C SER A 36 35.58 -24.87 -28.99
N SER A 37 36.67 -25.01 -28.24
CA SER A 37 36.64 -25.27 -26.79
C SER A 37 36.15 -24.06 -25.97
N GLU A 38 36.17 -22.87 -26.57
CA GLU A 38 35.63 -21.61 -26.08
C GLU A 38 34.15 -21.69 -25.68
N GLY A 39 33.36 -22.57 -26.32
CA GLY A 39 31.93 -22.72 -26.04
C GLY A 39 31.59 -23.07 -24.59
N HIS A 40 32.51 -23.72 -23.88
CA HIS A 40 32.35 -24.07 -22.46
C HIS A 40 32.51 -22.86 -21.52
N SER A 41 33.23 -21.82 -21.95
CA SER A 41 33.41 -20.58 -21.19
C SER A 41 32.20 -19.65 -21.35
N GLY A 42 31.81 -19.36 -22.61
CA GLY A 42 30.68 -18.49 -22.91
C GLY A 42 29.35 -18.98 -22.33
N SER A 43 29.06 -20.28 -22.45
CA SER A 43 27.83 -20.87 -21.89
C SER A 43 27.78 -20.81 -20.35
N LYS A 44 28.93 -20.90 -19.67
CA LYS A 44 29.04 -20.72 -18.21
C LYS A 44 28.79 -19.27 -17.82
N LEU A 45 29.40 -18.31 -18.51
CA LEU A 45 29.19 -16.87 -18.27
C LEU A 45 27.73 -16.45 -18.51
N HIS A 46 27.07 -16.96 -19.56
CA HIS A 46 25.65 -16.70 -19.80
C HIS A 46 24.75 -17.28 -18.68
N ARG A 47 25.09 -18.47 -18.14
CA ARG A 47 24.38 -19.09 -17.02
C ARG A 47 24.56 -18.31 -15.72
N GLU A 48 25.77 -17.85 -15.43
CA GLU A 48 26.07 -17.00 -14.28
C GLU A 48 25.33 -15.65 -14.39
N ALA A 49 25.38 -14.99 -15.55
CA ALA A 49 24.64 -13.77 -15.82
C ALA A 49 23.10 -13.94 -15.80
N ALA A 50 22.58 -15.13 -16.11
CA ALA A 50 21.16 -15.44 -15.88
C ALA A 50 20.87 -15.56 -14.38
N GLY A 51 21.71 -16.27 -13.62
CA GLY A 51 21.59 -16.40 -12.16
C GLY A 51 21.64 -15.06 -11.42
N TYR A 52 22.52 -14.13 -11.81
CA TYR A 52 22.55 -12.78 -11.23
C TYR A 52 21.29 -11.96 -11.53
N ARG A 53 20.68 -12.12 -12.72
CA ARG A 53 19.42 -11.44 -13.07
C ARG A 53 18.19 -12.04 -12.36
N VAL A 54 18.24 -13.31 -11.98
CA VAL A 54 17.24 -13.93 -11.10
C VAL A 54 17.40 -13.36 -9.67
N LYS A 55 18.60 -13.44 -9.09
CA LYS A 55 18.90 -12.92 -7.75
C LYS A 55 18.56 -11.45 -7.56
N LEU A 56 18.84 -10.60 -8.56
CA LEU A 56 18.48 -9.19 -8.50
C LEU A 56 16.96 -9.01 -8.31
N ARG A 57 16.16 -9.68 -9.14
CA ARG A 57 14.68 -9.62 -9.07
C ARG A 57 14.13 -10.22 -7.77
N GLU A 58 14.76 -11.27 -7.26
CA GLU A 58 14.45 -11.83 -5.94
C GLU A 58 14.68 -10.78 -4.85
N THR A 59 15.84 -10.11 -4.83
CA THR A 59 16.12 -9.05 -3.85
C THR A 59 15.27 -7.78 -4.02
N GLU A 60 14.87 -7.44 -5.25
CA GLU A 60 13.93 -6.34 -5.53
C GLU A 60 12.54 -6.66 -4.97
N ALA A 61 12.03 -7.89 -5.21
CA ALA A 61 10.76 -8.35 -4.68
C ALA A 61 10.76 -8.47 -3.14
N GLU A 62 11.87 -8.93 -2.54
CA GLU A 62 12.04 -8.94 -1.08
C GLU A 62 12.04 -7.53 -0.48
N ARG A 63 12.77 -6.58 -1.10
CA ARG A 63 12.76 -5.16 -0.71
C ARG A 63 11.34 -4.58 -0.76
N ASP A 64 10.62 -4.82 -1.84
CA ASP A 64 9.30 -4.21 -2.05
C ASP A 64 8.25 -4.81 -1.11
N ALA A 65 8.28 -6.13 -0.87
CA ALA A 65 7.44 -6.79 0.14
C ALA A 65 7.73 -6.30 1.58
N LEU A 66 8.99 -5.96 1.89
CA LEU A 66 9.36 -5.34 3.16
C LEU A 66 8.89 -3.87 3.23
N ALA A 67 9.02 -3.10 2.16
CA ALA A 67 8.56 -1.71 2.09
C ALA A 67 7.04 -1.60 2.29
N GLU A 68 6.24 -2.44 1.61
CA GLU A 68 4.79 -2.53 1.86
C GLU A 68 4.48 -2.88 3.33
N ARG A 69 5.26 -3.79 3.93
CA ARG A 69 5.04 -4.21 5.32
C ARG A 69 5.32 -3.07 6.28
N LEU A 70 6.37 -2.27 6.04
CA LEU A 70 6.67 -1.06 6.81
C LEU A 70 5.56 -0.03 6.65
N GLN A 71 5.09 0.26 5.43
CA GLN A 71 3.98 1.19 5.19
C GLN A 71 2.69 0.77 5.94
N ARG A 72 2.36 -0.52 5.92
CA ARG A 72 1.21 -1.07 6.69
C ARG A 72 1.40 -0.89 8.20
N MET A 73 2.62 -1.01 8.72
CA MET A 73 2.93 -0.82 10.14
C MET A 73 2.94 0.66 10.56
N GLN A 74 3.57 1.54 9.77
CA GLN A 74 3.56 3.00 9.98
C GLN A 74 2.13 3.54 9.97
N ARG A 75 1.31 3.14 8.99
CA ARG A 75 -0.10 3.52 8.92
C ARG A 75 -0.88 3.03 10.14
N ALA A 76 -0.69 1.77 10.56
CA ALA A 76 -1.35 1.23 11.74
C ALA A 76 -0.96 1.96 13.04
N GLU A 77 0.27 2.47 13.14
CA GLU A 77 0.73 3.27 14.29
C GLU A 77 0.16 4.69 14.27
N ILE A 78 0.08 5.34 13.12
CA ILE A 78 -0.64 6.62 12.95
C ILE A 78 -2.12 6.44 13.34
N GLU A 79 -2.77 5.38 12.87
CA GLU A 79 -4.15 5.07 13.24
C GLU A 79 -4.26 4.74 14.74
N ARG A 80 -3.26 4.09 15.35
CA ARG A 80 -3.22 3.86 16.81
C ARG A 80 -3.17 5.17 17.59
N LEU A 81 -2.29 6.09 17.21
CA LEU A 81 -2.16 7.42 17.84
C LEU A 81 -3.44 8.25 17.68
N ALA A 82 -4.01 8.30 16.47
CA ALA A 82 -5.26 8.99 16.20
C ALA A 82 -6.45 8.40 16.98
N SER A 83 -6.43 7.08 17.25
CA SER A 83 -7.51 6.38 17.95
C SER A 83 -7.67 6.79 19.41
N ASP A 84 -6.73 7.52 20.01
CA ASP A 84 -6.88 8.04 21.38
C ASP A 84 -7.85 9.22 21.48
N ALA A 85 -8.05 9.98 20.40
CA ALA A 85 -8.95 11.14 20.37
C ALA A 85 -10.08 11.05 19.32
N LEU A 86 -9.88 10.37 18.19
CA LEU A 86 -10.92 10.11 17.19
C LEU A 86 -11.73 8.85 17.50
N SER A 87 -13.00 8.80 17.09
CA SER A 87 -13.81 7.57 17.10
C SER A 87 -13.42 6.61 15.97
N HIS A 88 -13.02 7.15 14.82
CA HIS A 88 -12.55 6.42 13.65
C HIS A 88 -11.18 6.97 13.24
N PRO A 89 -10.06 6.28 13.52
CA PRO A 89 -8.74 6.83 13.27
C PRO A 89 -8.39 6.96 11.78
N ALA A 90 -8.97 6.12 10.92
CA ALA A 90 -8.81 6.19 9.47
C ALA A 90 -9.37 7.48 8.85
N ASP A 91 -10.27 8.19 9.56
CA ASP A 91 -10.81 9.49 9.14
C ASP A 91 -9.70 10.56 9.05
N LEU A 92 -8.57 10.40 9.77
CA LEU A 92 -7.43 11.32 9.72
C LEU A 92 -6.97 11.55 8.27
N PHE A 93 -6.53 10.50 7.58
CA PHE A 93 -6.13 10.54 6.17
C PHE A 93 -7.24 11.00 5.22
N SER A 94 -8.51 10.87 5.62
CA SER A 94 -9.66 11.25 4.80
C SER A 94 -10.08 12.72 4.97
N LEU A 95 -9.56 13.40 6.00
CA LEU A 95 -9.98 14.74 6.42
C LEU A 95 -8.85 15.76 6.53
N SER A 96 -7.60 15.34 6.81
CA SER A 96 -6.44 16.24 6.76
C SER A 96 -6.02 16.58 5.32
N GLY A 97 -6.25 15.64 4.38
CA GLY A 97 -5.69 15.71 3.03
C GLY A 97 -4.20 15.36 2.94
N ASN A 98 -3.60 14.93 4.05
CA ASN A 98 -2.19 14.53 4.15
C ASN A 98 -2.04 13.02 3.96
N GLU A 99 -0.95 12.61 3.31
CA GLU A 99 -0.64 11.21 3.02
C GLU A 99 0.26 10.59 4.10
N LEU A 100 0.52 9.27 3.99
CA LEU A 100 1.39 8.54 4.91
C LEU A 100 2.76 9.21 5.13
N ALA A 101 3.35 9.78 4.07
CA ALA A 101 4.68 10.38 4.11
C ALA A 101 4.76 11.68 4.92
N ASP A 102 3.68 12.47 4.97
CA ASP A 102 3.68 13.77 5.66
C ASP A 102 3.80 13.60 7.18
N TYR A 103 3.27 12.49 7.70
CA TYR A 103 3.37 12.07 9.11
C TYR A 103 4.68 11.36 9.48
N LEU A 104 5.68 11.29 8.59
CA LEU A 104 6.97 10.70 8.91
C LEU A 104 8.02 11.76 9.29
N THR A 105 9.06 11.31 10.00
CA THR A 105 10.31 12.03 10.23
C THR A 105 11.30 11.83 9.07
N GLU A 106 12.44 12.53 9.09
CA GLU A 106 13.52 12.32 8.12
C GLU A 106 14.12 10.89 8.18
N ASP A 107 14.05 10.25 9.36
CA ASP A 107 14.47 8.86 9.57
C ASP A 107 13.41 7.82 9.12
N GLY A 108 12.18 8.26 8.80
CA GLY A 108 11.06 7.39 8.41
C GLY A 108 10.22 6.83 9.57
N ASP A 109 10.46 7.29 10.81
CA ASP A 109 9.59 7.01 11.96
C ASP A 109 8.33 7.87 11.97
N VAL A 110 7.31 7.50 12.75
CA VAL A 110 6.04 8.24 12.84
C VAL A 110 6.15 9.45 13.76
N ASP A 111 5.85 10.63 13.23
CA ASP A 111 5.80 11.90 13.97
C ASP A 111 4.47 12.04 14.73
N ALA A 112 4.51 11.75 16.03
CA ALA A 112 3.35 11.83 16.90
C ALA A 112 2.86 13.27 17.15
N GLU A 113 3.71 14.30 16.98
CA GLU A 113 3.31 15.70 17.19
C GLU A 113 2.49 16.21 16.00
N LYS A 114 2.89 15.90 14.76
CA LYS A 114 2.07 16.15 13.55
C LYS A 114 0.72 15.45 13.63
N VAL A 115 0.69 14.16 13.98
CA VAL A 115 -0.55 13.39 14.11
C VAL A 115 -1.47 14.02 15.16
N ALA A 116 -0.93 14.44 16.32
CA ALA A 116 -1.72 15.11 17.36
C ALA A 116 -2.24 16.49 16.92
N ALA A 117 -1.46 17.26 16.15
CA ALA A 117 -1.85 18.57 15.64
C ALA A 117 -3.02 18.49 14.63
N ASP A 118 -2.92 17.59 13.64
CA ASP A 118 -3.98 17.38 12.64
C ASP A 118 -5.25 16.84 13.29
N VAL A 119 -5.14 15.88 14.21
CA VAL A 119 -6.29 15.38 14.98
C VAL A 119 -6.93 16.49 15.81
N ALA A 120 -6.14 17.40 16.40
CA ALA A 120 -6.69 18.56 17.10
C ALA A 120 -7.42 19.54 16.16
N ALA A 121 -6.91 19.76 14.94
CA ALA A 121 -7.56 20.59 13.92
C ALA A 121 -8.90 19.98 13.45
N ILE A 122 -8.90 18.70 13.07
CA ILE A 122 -10.11 17.94 12.69
C ILE A 122 -11.15 17.98 13.82
N LEU A 123 -10.72 17.87 15.09
CA LEU A 123 -11.61 17.95 16.24
C LEU A 123 -12.02 19.37 16.65
N ALA A 124 -11.41 20.42 16.09
CA ALA A 124 -11.88 21.80 16.22
C ALA A 124 -12.98 22.10 15.21
N GLU A 125 -12.84 21.66 13.95
CA GLU A 125 -13.88 21.78 12.93
C GLU A 125 -15.08 20.84 13.18
N ARG A 126 -14.79 19.59 13.57
CA ARG A 126 -15.75 18.48 13.62
C ARG A 126 -15.74 17.80 15.01
N PRO A 127 -16.16 18.52 16.08
CA PRO A 127 -16.12 17.99 17.45
C PRO A 127 -17.00 16.74 17.69
N GLY A 128 -17.86 16.36 16.74
CA GLY A 128 -18.62 15.11 16.76
C GLY A 128 -17.79 13.84 16.46
N LEU A 129 -16.62 13.97 15.83
CA LEU A 129 -15.71 12.84 15.52
C LEU A 129 -14.86 12.38 16.73
N ARG A 130 -15.10 12.97 17.92
CA ARG A 130 -14.40 12.58 19.15
C ARG A 130 -14.75 11.16 19.55
N LYS A 131 -13.76 10.44 20.07
CA LYS A 131 -13.88 9.13 20.70
C LYS A 131 -15.00 9.14 21.74
N GLN A 132 -16.10 8.46 21.45
CA GLN A 132 -17.28 8.43 22.30
C GLN A 132 -16.98 7.62 23.57
N ILE A 133 -16.92 8.29 24.72
CA ILE A 133 -16.79 7.64 26.02
C ILE A 133 -18.18 7.10 26.40
N PRO A 134 -18.37 5.77 26.53
CA PRO A 134 -19.69 5.21 26.83
C PRO A 134 -20.12 5.60 28.25
N GLY A 135 -21.14 6.44 28.34
CA GLY A 135 -21.74 6.92 29.59
C GLY A 135 -22.54 5.85 30.33
N TYR A 136 -21.89 4.76 30.74
CA TYR A 136 -22.49 3.79 31.65
C TYR A 136 -22.50 4.35 33.08
N ASP A 137 -23.64 4.25 33.77
CA ASP A 137 -23.73 4.56 35.20
C ASP A 137 -23.16 3.37 36.01
N PRO A 138 -22.11 3.55 36.83
CA PRO A 138 -21.49 2.46 37.58
C PRO A 138 -22.35 1.82 38.68
N SER A 139 -23.57 2.32 38.92
CA SER A 139 -24.56 1.72 39.83
C SER A 139 -25.56 0.80 39.11
N GLN A 140 -25.66 0.86 37.77
CA GLN A 140 -26.50 -0.04 36.98
C GLN A 140 -26.15 -1.51 37.24
N GLY A 141 -27.17 -2.36 37.29
CA GLY A 141 -27.03 -3.79 37.62
C GLY A 141 -26.62 -4.12 39.07
N ARG A 142 -26.34 -3.13 39.93
CA ARG A 142 -25.90 -3.38 41.33
C ARG A 142 -27.01 -3.33 42.39
N GLY A 143 -28.27 -3.32 41.96
CA GLY A 143 -29.43 -3.50 42.85
C GLY A 143 -29.53 -2.46 43.97
N GLY A 144 -29.17 -1.20 43.69
CA GLY A 144 -29.20 -0.10 44.66
C GLY A 144 -28.11 -0.15 45.74
N ARG A 145 -27.19 -1.13 45.74
CA ARG A 145 -26.04 -1.14 46.65
C ARG A 145 -25.01 -0.11 46.20
N PRO A 146 -24.62 0.87 47.05
CA PRO A 146 -23.59 1.84 46.68
C PRO A 146 -22.26 1.11 46.43
N PRO A 147 -21.38 1.63 45.55
CA PRO A 147 -20.08 1.04 45.32
C PRO A 147 -19.28 1.05 46.63
N ALA A 148 -18.88 -0.13 47.10
CA ALA A 148 -17.97 -0.25 48.23
C ALA A 148 -16.70 0.55 47.93
N LYS A 149 -16.31 1.43 48.86
CA LYS A 149 -15.09 2.24 48.73
C LYS A 149 -13.90 1.28 48.58
N ARG A 150 -13.31 1.25 47.38
CA ARG A 150 -12.03 0.59 47.15
C ARG A 150 -10.95 1.48 47.73
N GLU A 151 -10.63 1.25 49.00
CA GLU A 151 -9.40 1.78 49.58
C GLU A 151 -8.22 1.27 48.74
N PRO A 152 -7.25 2.12 48.37
CA PRO A 152 -6.11 1.68 47.59
C PRO A 152 -5.31 0.67 48.43
N LYS A 153 -4.99 -0.49 47.85
CA LYS A 153 -4.13 -1.48 48.51
C LYS A 153 -2.83 -0.79 48.90
N SER A 154 -2.56 -0.68 50.20
CA SER A 154 -1.30 -0.13 50.68
C SER A 154 -0.15 -1.04 50.24
N LEU A 155 1.06 -0.49 50.13
CA LEU A 155 2.26 -1.26 49.77
C LEU A 155 2.47 -2.47 50.72
N GLY A 156 2.06 -2.34 52.00
CA GLY A 156 2.13 -3.38 53.02
C GLY A 156 1.17 -4.56 52.81
N ASP A 157 0.12 -4.42 51.99
CA ASP A 157 -0.74 -5.54 51.57
C ASP A 157 -0.26 -6.23 50.29
N VAL A 158 0.76 -5.69 49.63
CA VAL A 158 1.37 -6.28 48.42
C VAL A 158 2.67 -7.04 48.76
N ILE A 159 3.38 -6.64 49.81
CA ILE A 159 4.67 -7.21 50.23
C ILE A 159 4.50 -8.33 51.30
N ARG A 160 3.27 -8.61 51.76
CA ARG A 160 2.99 -9.69 52.71
C ARG A 160 2.95 -11.07 52.02
N PHE A 161 4.12 -11.70 51.93
CA PHE A 161 4.29 -13.13 51.66
C PHE A 161 3.81 -13.99 52.84
#